data_AF-A0A1F9U4V9-F1
#
_entry.id   AF-A0A1F9U4V9-F1
#
_cell.length_a   1.000
_cell.length_b   1.000
_cell.length_c   1.000
_cell.angle_alpha   90.00
_cell.angle_beta   90.00
_cell.angle_gamma   90.00
#
_symmetry.space_group_name_H-M   'P 1'
#
loop_
_entity.id
_entity.type
_entity.pdbx_description
1 polymer ?
#
loop_
_entity_poly.entity_id
_entity_poly.type
_entity_poly.pdbx_seq_one_letter_code
_entity_poly.pdbx_strand_id
1 'polypeptide(L)'
;MKKMIRLDQITRKGNALVYNFSSSLDVFNKHEFFIEYKKDIPEPLESISAIPFAALMMPIAWASGADLDIPSLDHKYVQSLETVSGYWKKCYGHRWPFTTKLLTRPVVNPTFPVDKVGQLYGSGLDSLATFLHHRELEPELFTVIGAEFSLSQNDFAAASKQKLNDKFAASQGVNVTAIYTDAGEVLNTAKLKRFASNWYGGVQHGLMLTAMVAPVSYTYLKTLFMAGCSHKKVDYDFPCGGDVEVVKNLNWAGTHVKDDLNHLSRSRKFQQYIKGKDDLYRFIRVCWVRQDGS
;
A
#
# COMPACT_ATOMS: atom_id res chain seq x y z
N MET A 1 13.20 6.52 28.42
CA MET A 1 13.52 7.13 27.12
C MET A 1 12.25 7.22 26.29
N LYS A 2 12.07 8.30 25.52
CA LYS A 2 10.94 8.44 24.60
C LYS A 2 11.13 7.48 23.43
N LYS A 3 10.07 6.73 23.06
CA LYS A 3 10.12 5.82 21.90
C LYS A 3 10.14 6.64 20.61
N MET A 4 11.01 6.28 19.67
CA MET A 4 11.23 7.04 18.44
C MET A 4 11.46 6.11 17.25
N ILE A 5 10.96 6.50 16.08
CA ILE A 5 11.34 6.02 14.76
C ILE A 5 11.77 7.25 13.96
N ARG A 6 12.96 7.23 13.36
CA ARG A 6 13.51 8.37 12.59
C ARG A 6 13.91 7.92 11.20
N LEU A 7 13.43 8.62 10.18
CA LEU A 7 13.99 8.53 8.84
C LEU A 7 15.34 9.25 8.81
N ASP A 8 16.42 8.51 8.57
CA ASP A 8 17.77 9.07 8.53
C ASP A 8 18.12 9.55 7.12
N GLN A 9 17.81 8.74 6.10
CA GLN A 9 18.15 9.07 4.70
C GLN A 9 17.25 8.34 3.71
N ILE A 10 16.95 9.01 2.60
CA ILE A 10 16.43 8.39 1.37
C ILE A 10 17.48 8.58 0.28
N THR A 11 17.90 7.48 -0.37
CA THR A 11 18.86 7.51 -1.47
C THR A 11 18.22 7.00 -2.75
N ARG A 12 18.30 7.78 -3.83
CA ARG A 12 17.89 7.33 -5.17
C ARG A 12 19.04 6.58 -5.84
N LYS A 13 18.77 5.37 -6.33
CA LYS A 13 19.68 4.55 -7.14
C LYS A 13 18.96 4.14 -8.43
N GLY A 14 19.11 4.93 -9.50
CA GLY A 14 18.33 4.75 -10.72
C GLY A 14 16.83 4.91 -10.47
N ASN A 15 16.06 3.84 -10.68
CA ASN A 15 14.62 3.76 -10.42
C ASN A 15 14.31 3.09 -9.07
N ALA A 16 15.26 3.06 -8.14
CA ALA A 16 15.04 2.59 -6.77
C ALA A 16 15.20 3.71 -5.74
N LEU A 17 14.37 3.67 -4.70
CA LEU A 17 14.51 4.47 -3.49
C LEU A 17 14.94 3.54 -2.34
N VAL A 18 16.02 3.88 -1.66
CA VAL A 18 16.55 3.14 -0.50
C VAL A 18 16.37 3.99 0.75
N TYR A 19 15.73 3.43 1.76
CA TYR A 19 15.35 4.08 3.01
C TYR A 19 16.20 3.54 4.15
N ASN A 20 16.94 4.42 4.82
CA ASN A 20 17.67 4.11 6.05
C ASN A 20 17.00 4.82 7.23
N PHE A 21 16.82 4.11 8.34
CA PHE A 21 16.09 4.63 9.50
C PHE A 21 16.61 4.06 10.82
N SER A 22 16.40 4.80 11.89
CA SER A 22 16.77 4.40 13.25
C SER A 22 15.53 4.22 14.10
N SER A 23 15.53 3.25 15.02
CA SER A 23 14.44 3.11 15.98
C SER A 23 14.90 2.62 17.34
N SER A 24 14.22 3.09 18.39
CA SER A 24 14.32 2.53 19.74
C SER A 24 13.40 1.32 19.97
N LEU A 25 12.63 0.90 18.96
CA LEU A 25 11.67 -0.19 19.06
C LEU A 25 12.29 -1.52 18.63
N ASP A 26 11.90 -2.59 19.30
CA ASP A 26 12.42 -3.92 19.02
C ASP A 26 11.61 -4.69 17.96
N VAL A 27 10.80 -4.01 17.15
CA VAL A 27 9.83 -4.62 16.19
C VAL A 27 10.33 -4.70 14.75
N PHE A 28 11.60 -4.39 14.53
CA PHE A 28 12.24 -4.39 13.22
C PHE A 28 13.30 -5.48 13.13
N ASN A 29 13.33 -6.21 12.01
CA ASN A 29 14.41 -7.16 11.71
C ASN A 29 15.65 -6.45 11.15
N LYS A 30 15.44 -5.33 10.45
CA LYS A 30 16.46 -4.50 9.83
C LYS A 30 16.00 -3.04 9.81
N HIS A 31 16.96 -2.15 9.57
CA HIS A 31 16.82 -0.69 9.63
C HIS A 31 16.98 -0.04 8.24
N GLU A 32 16.83 -0.85 7.19
CA GLU A 32 16.89 -0.44 5.80
C GLU A 32 15.84 -1.21 4.97
N PHE A 33 15.28 -0.56 3.95
CA PHE A 33 14.52 -1.22 2.88
C PHE A 33 14.58 -0.44 1.58
N PHE A 34 14.16 -1.07 0.50
CA PHE A 34 14.10 -0.44 -0.81
C PHE A 34 12.71 -0.54 -1.46
N ILE A 35 12.48 0.33 -2.42
CA ILE A 35 11.39 0.26 -3.39
C ILE A 35 11.98 0.51 -4.77
N GLU A 36 11.90 -0.47 -5.66
CA GLU A 36 12.37 -0.41 -7.05
C GLU A 36 11.18 -0.39 -8.01
N TYR A 37 11.21 0.54 -8.96
CA TYR A 37 10.17 0.74 -9.96
C TYR A 37 10.64 0.24 -11.33
N LYS A 38 9.83 -0.59 -12.01
CA LYS A 38 10.10 -1.00 -13.41
C LYS A 38 9.75 0.07 -14.45
N LYS A 39 9.47 1.28 -13.99
CA LYS A 39 9.22 2.48 -14.79
C LYS A 39 10.06 3.61 -14.21
N ASP A 40 10.45 4.54 -15.06
CA ASP A 40 11.15 5.75 -14.63
C ASP A 40 10.33 6.51 -13.59
N ILE A 41 10.96 6.76 -12.46
CA ILE A 41 10.44 7.69 -11.47
C ILE A 41 10.84 9.10 -11.89
N PRO A 42 9.90 10.07 -12.00
CA PRO A 42 10.26 11.47 -12.15
C PRO A 42 11.13 11.89 -10.96
N GLU A 43 11.91 12.97 -11.08
CA GLU A 43 12.73 13.48 -9.97
C GLU A 43 11.84 13.74 -8.76
N PRO A 44 11.85 12.85 -7.75
CA PRO A 44 10.78 12.82 -6.79
C PRO A 44 11.05 13.90 -5.75
N LEU A 45 10.01 14.63 -5.38
CA LEU A 45 10.13 15.60 -4.29
C LEU A 45 10.44 14.85 -3.00
N GLU A 46 11.34 15.38 -2.17
CA GLU A 46 11.75 14.76 -0.90
C GLU A 46 10.53 14.33 -0.06
N SER A 47 9.54 15.24 0.04
CA SER A 47 8.29 15.01 0.75
C SER A 47 7.37 13.95 0.14
N ILE A 48 7.48 13.68 -1.17
CA ILE A 48 6.77 12.59 -1.85
C ILE A 48 7.52 11.27 -1.66
N SER A 49 8.85 11.30 -1.75
CA SER A 49 9.71 10.14 -1.51
C SER A 49 9.54 9.57 -0.10
N ALA A 50 9.20 10.39 0.88
CA ALA A 50 8.97 9.97 2.26
C ALA A 50 7.62 9.27 2.50
N ILE A 51 6.66 9.34 1.57
CA ILE A 51 5.31 8.78 1.74
C ILE A 51 5.33 7.25 2.02
N PRO A 52 6.07 6.41 1.27
CA PRO A 52 6.14 4.99 1.57
C PRO A 52 6.71 4.67 2.96
N PHE A 53 7.70 5.45 3.42
CA PHE A 53 8.24 5.31 4.77
C PHE A 53 7.20 5.65 5.83
N ALA A 54 6.50 6.79 5.67
CA ALA A 54 5.44 7.20 6.57
C ALA A 54 4.32 6.14 6.65
N ALA A 55 3.90 5.59 5.51
CA ALA A 55 2.89 4.55 5.43
C ALA A 55 3.28 3.25 6.17
N LEU A 56 4.57 2.87 6.08
CA LEU A 56 5.11 1.69 6.75
C LEU A 56 5.22 1.88 8.26
N MET A 57 5.69 3.05 8.70
CA MET A 57 6.05 3.30 10.11
C MET A 57 4.92 3.88 10.95
N MET A 58 3.99 4.62 10.37
CA MET A 58 2.96 5.31 11.14
C MET A 58 2.04 4.36 11.94
N PRO A 59 1.57 3.22 11.39
CA PRO A 59 0.79 2.28 12.19
C PRO A 59 1.57 1.71 13.40
N ILE A 60 2.88 1.51 13.25
CA ILE A 60 3.76 1.07 14.34
C ILE A 60 3.89 2.17 15.39
N ALA A 61 4.04 3.42 14.95
CA ALA A 61 4.10 4.57 15.84
C ALA A 61 2.81 4.66 16.68
N TRP A 62 1.63 4.61 16.03
CA TRP A 62 0.34 4.60 16.72
C TRP A 62 0.20 3.46 17.74
N ALA A 63 0.58 2.24 17.35
CA ALA A 63 0.49 1.05 18.19
C ALA A 63 1.46 1.05 19.38
N SER A 64 2.65 1.64 19.22
CA SER A 64 3.70 1.64 20.24
C SER A 64 3.76 2.90 21.10
N GLY A 65 3.11 3.98 20.63
CA GLY A 65 3.19 5.33 21.19
C GLY A 65 4.52 6.02 20.88
N ALA A 66 5.29 5.51 19.92
CA ALA A 66 6.51 6.16 19.45
C ALA A 66 6.17 7.43 18.67
N ASP A 67 7.08 8.40 18.74
CA ASP A 67 7.11 9.51 17.79
C ASP A 67 7.71 9.03 16.46
N LEU A 68 7.30 9.67 15.38
CA LEU A 68 7.84 9.45 14.04
C LEU A 68 8.47 10.75 13.54
N ASP A 69 9.77 10.70 13.28
CA ASP A 69 10.57 11.83 12.81
C ASP A 69 10.88 11.66 11.31
N ILE A 70 10.32 12.54 10.49
CA ILE A 70 10.46 12.56 9.02
C ILE A 70 10.74 14.02 8.62
N PRO A 71 11.90 14.33 8.01
CA PRO A 71 12.29 15.72 7.74
C PRO A 71 11.24 16.54 6.99
N SER A 72 10.65 15.97 5.93
CA SER A 72 9.56 16.58 5.17
C SER A 72 8.57 15.53 4.66
N LEU A 73 7.28 15.90 4.61
CA LEU A 73 6.22 15.02 4.14
C LEU A 73 5.16 15.83 3.40
N ASP A 74 4.53 15.24 2.39
CA ASP A 74 3.46 15.90 1.65
C ASP A 74 2.31 16.31 2.59
N HIS A 75 1.87 17.56 2.52
CA HIS A 75 0.87 18.10 3.43
C HIS A 75 -0.49 17.39 3.35
N LYS A 76 -0.90 16.91 2.16
CA LYS A 76 -2.15 16.14 2.03
C LYS A 76 -1.98 14.77 2.64
N TYR A 77 -0.80 14.17 2.51
CA TYR A 77 -0.52 12.90 3.16
C TYR A 77 -0.46 13.02 4.69
N VAL A 78 0.05 14.15 5.23
CA VAL A 78 -0.05 14.46 6.67
C VAL A 78 -1.51 14.47 7.13
N GLN A 79 -2.38 15.21 6.41
CA GLN A 79 -3.82 15.26 6.69
C GLN A 79 -4.50 13.89 6.56
N SER A 80 -4.07 13.09 5.59
CA SER A 80 -4.51 11.69 5.44
C SER A 80 -4.17 10.86 6.67
N LEU A 81 -2.93 10.93 7.17
CA LEU A 81 -2.52 10.19 8.37
C LEU A 81 -3.29 10.65 9.62
N GLU A 82 -3.54 11.94 9.77
CA GLU A 82 -4.38 12.46 10.87
C GLU A 82 -5.79 11.86 10.81
N THR A 83 -6.43 11.90 9.64
CA THR A 83 -7.78 11.35 9.43
C THR A 83 -7.83 9.84 9.67
N VAL A 84 -6.89 9.11 9.09
CA VAL A 84 -6.78 7.64 9.19
C VAL A 84 -6.48 7.22 10.63
N SER A 85 -5.71 8.00 11.39
CA SER A 85 -5.47 7.71 12.82
C SER A 85 -6.78 7.67 13.63
N GLY A 86 -7.78 8.48 13.26
CA GLY A 86 -9.09 8.50 13.89
C GLY A 86 -9.86 7.20 13.70
N TYR A 87 -9.78 6.57 12.52
CA TYR A 87 -10.35 5.24 12.28
C TYR A 87 -9.65 4.18 13.13
N TRP A 88 -8.31 4.14 13.09
CA TRP A 88 -7.56 3.14 13.87
C TRP A 88 -7.74 3.32 15.37
N LYS A 89 -7.92 4.56 15.86
CA LYS A 89 -8.22 4.81 17.27
C LYS A 89 -9.58 4.25 17.68
N LYS A 90 -10.57 4.24 16.79
CA LYS A 90 -11.86 3.55 17.04
C LYS A 90 -11.67 2.03 17.13
N CYS A 91 -10.87 1.45 16.22
CA CYS A 91 -10.63 0.01 16.17
C CYS A 91 -9.75 -0.51 17.32
N TYR A 92 -8.66 0.20 17.65
CA TYR A 92 -7.60 -0.27 18.54
C TYR A 92 -7.34 0.64 19.74
N GLY A 93 -8.13 1.70 19.99
CA GLY A 93 -7.89 2.65 21.09
C GLY A 93 -7.94 2.04 22.49
N HIS A 94 -8.53 0.85 22.65
CA HIS A 94 -8.49 0.09 23.89
C HIS A 94 -7.16 -0.65 24.12
N ARG A 95 -6.32 -0.80 23.08
CA ARG A 95 -5.07 -1.58 23.10
C ARG A 95 -3.83 -0.75 22.77
N TRP A 96 -3.98 0.27 21.93
CA TRP A 96 -2.88 1.10 21.45
C TRP A 96 -2.93 2.48 22.10
N PRO A 97 -1.78 3.08 22.42
CA PRO A 97 -1.72 4.34 23.14
C PRO A 97 -2.12 5.56 22.28
N PHE A 98 -1.83 5.57 20.96
CA PHE A 98 -2.06 6.72 20.07
C PHE A 98 -1.48 8.05 20.60
N THR A 99 -0.36 8.00 21.33
CA THR A 99 0.35 9.18 21.86
C THR A 99 1.43 9.73 20.93
N THR A 100 1.46 9.24 19.68
CA THR A 100 2.45 9.57 18.65
C THR A 100 2.43 11.04 18.29
N LYS A 101 3.61 11.65 18.21
CA LYS A 101 3.81 12.90 17.46
C LYS A 101 4.50 12.60 16.14
N LEU A 102 3.93 13.11 15.05
CA LEU A 102 4.59 13.17 13.75
C LEU A 102 5.43 14.46 13.72
N LEU A 103 6.75 14.31 13.84
CA LEU A 103 7.71 15.41 13.76
C LEU A 103 8.10 15.57 12.29
N THR A 104 7.46 16.51 11.59
CA THR A 104 7.72 16.74 10.17
C THR A 104 7.44 18.18 9.77
N ARG A 105 8.07 18.63 8.68
CA ARG A 105 7.68 19.85 7.97
C ARG A 105 6.73 19.50 6.82
N PRO A 106 5.43 19.84 6.90
CA PRO A 106 4.50 19.62 5.80
C PRO A 106 4.90 20.45 4.56
N VAL A 107 4.83 19.83 3.38
CA VAL A 107 5.18 20.47 2.09
C VAL A 107 4.00 20.45 1.13
N VAL A 108 3.72 21.60 0.53
CA VAL A 108 2.75 21.71 -0.57
C VAL A 108 3.45 21.39 -1.88
N ASN A 109 3.12 20.22 -2.44
CA ASN A 109 3.66 19.77 -3.72
C ASN A 109 2.80 20.29 -4.89
N PRO A 110 3.40 20.51 -6.07
CA PRO A 110 2.68 20.91 -7.27
C PRO A 110 1.66 19.83 -7.65
N THR A 111 0.53 20.29 -8.15
CA THR A 111 -0.50 19.44 -8.77
C THR A 111 -0.42 19.60 -10.28
N PHE A 112 -0.50 18.48 -10.99
CA PHE A 112 -0.45 18.48 -12.44
C PHE A 112 -1.86 18.32 -13.00
N PRO A 113 -2.28 19.11 -14.00
CA PRO A 113 -3.63 19.07 -14.55
C PRO A 113 -3.79 17.87 -15.50
N VAL A 114 -3.70 16.67 -14.95
CA VAL A 114 -3.77 15.42 -15.70
C VAL A 114 -4.80 14.51 -15.05
N ASP A 115 -5.78 14.06 -15.82
CA ASP A 115 -6.91 13.26 -15.33
C ASP A 115 -6.68 11.75 -15.45
N LYS A 116 -5.41 11.29 -15.47
CA LYS A 116 -5.12 9.86 -15.57
C LYS A 116 -5.54 9.12 -14.31
N VAL A 117 -6.02 7.91 -14.51
CA VAL A 117 -6.35 6.98 -13.44
C VAL A 117 -5.33 5.83 -13.42
N GLY A 118 -5.11 5.29 -12.24
CA GLY A 118 -4.40 4.04 -12.08
C GLY A 118 -5.07 3.14 -11.09
N GLN A 119 -4.57 1.91 -10.97
CA GLN A 119 -5.16 0.90 -10.12
C GLN A 119 -4.08 0.04 -9.46
N LEU A 120 -4.22 -0.24 -8.17
CA LEU A 120 -3.51 -1.34 -7.53
C LEU A 120 -4.02 -2.70 -8.03
N TYR A 121 -3.11 -3.46 -8.63
CA TYR A 121 -3.38 -4.71 -9.31
C TYR A 121 -2.55 -5.85 -8.71
N GLY A 122 -3.23 -6.89 -8.24
CA GLY A 122 -2.60 -8.06 -7.60
C GLY A 122 -2.93 -9.40 -8.26
N SER A 123 -3.64 -9.40 -9.40
CA SER A 123 -4.24 -10.60 -10.02
C SER A 123 -5.22 -11.37 -9.13
N GLY A 124 -5.66 -10.78 -8.01
CA GLY A 124 -6.72 -11.33 -7.18
C GLY A 124 -8.11 -11.00 -7.74
N LEU A 125 -9.11 -11.78 -7.33
CA LEU A 125 -10.52 -11.59 -7.71
C LEU A 125 -11.00 -10.14 -7.57
N ASP A 126 -10.63 -9.50 -6.45
CA ASP A 126 -11.06 -8.13 -6.14
C ASP A 126 -10.40 -7.12 -7.10
N SER A 127 -9.08 -7.22 -7.31
CA SER A 127 -8.37 -6.32 -8.23
C SER A 127 -8.79 -6.49 -9.69
N LEU A 128 -9.05 -7.71 -10.13
CA LEU A 128 -9.53 -7.97 -11.48
C LEU A 128 -10.96 -7.42 -11.69
N ALA A 129 -11.80 -7.39 -10.65
CA ALA A 129 -13.16 -6.86 -10.75
C ALA A 129 -13.13 -5.33 -10.85
N THR A 130 -12.26 -4.67 -10.09
CA THR A 130 -11.98 -3.23 -10.24
C THR A 130 -11.46 -2.91 -11.64
N PHE A 131 -10.58 -3.75 -12.20
CA PHE A 131 -10.11 -3.56 -13.58
C PHE A 131 -11.26 -3.63 -14.58
N LEU A 132 -12.12 -4.65 -14.48
CA LEU A 132 -13.29 -4.76 -15.36
C LEU A 132 -14.25 -3.57 -15.24
N HIS A 133 -14.42 -3.05 -14.02
CA HIS A 133 -15.29 -1.89 -13.77
C HIS A 133 -14.75 -0.61 -14.41
N HIS A 134 -13.43 -0.42 -14.45
CA HIS A 134 -12.77 0.81 -14.91
C HIS A 134 -11.98 0.63 -16.21
N ARG A 135 -12.13 -0.49 -16.93
CA ARG A 135 -11.31 -0.82 -18.12
C ARG A 135 -11.34 0.29 -19.18
N GLU A 136 -12.52 0.88 -19.40
CA GLU A 136 -12.73 1.95 -20.40
C GLU A 136 -11.99 3.27 -20.05
N LEU A 137 -11.53 3.42 -18.81
CA LEU A 137 -10.70 4.55 -18.39
C LEU A 137 -9.20 4.33 -18.69
N GLU A 138 -8.85 3.16 -19.26
CA GLU A 138 -7.49 2.73 -19.58
C GLU A 138 -6.51 2.92 -18.39
N PRO A 139 -6.81 2.36 -17.20
CA PRO A 139 -6.00 2.59 -16.01
C PRO A 139 -4.58 2.05 -16.16
N GLU A 140 -3.59 2.82 -15.72
CA GLU A 140 -2.25 2.26 -15.49
C GLU A 140 -2.30 1.33 -14.27
N LEU A 141 -1.91 0.07 -14.46
CA LEU A 141 -1.94 -0.92 -13.39
C LEU A 141 -0.61 -0.92 -12.65
N PHE A 142 -0.67 -0.90 -11.32
CA PHE A 142 0.50 -0.95 -10.45
C PHE A 142 0.45 -2.22 -9.62
N THR A 143 1.53 -3.01 -9.62
CA THR A 143 1.61 -4.25 -8.84
C THR A 143 2.79 -4.20 -7.90
N VAL A 144 2.53 -4.37 -6.60
CA VAL A 144 3.58 -4.43 -5.59
C VAL A 144 3.99 -5.90 -5.38
N ILE A 145 5.28 -6.15 -5.45
CA ILE A 145 5.89 -7.49 -5.31
C ILE A 145 6.87 -7.44 -4.15
N GLY A 146 6.72 -8.36 -3.18
CA GLY A 146 7.56 -8.41 -1.97
C GLY A 146 6.97 -7.74 -0.72
N ALA A 147 5.76 -7.17 -0.83
CA ALA A 147 4.98 -6.70 0.32
C ALA A 147 4.38 -7.86 1.14
N GLU A 148 3.93 -8.91 0.44
CA GLU A 148 3.15 -10.03 0.98
C GLU A 148 4.00 -11.30 1.22
N PHE A 149 5.23 -11.34 0.72
CA PHE A 149 6.19 -12.42 0.94
C PHE A 149 7.62 -11.86 0.91
N SER A 150 8.55 -12.57 1.52
CA SER A 150 9.98 -12.20 1.48
C SER A 150 10.51 -12.38 0.05
N LEU A 151 11.06 -11.31 -0.53
CA LEU A 151 11.73 -11.40 -1.84
C LEU A 151 12.96 -12.31 -1.73
N SER A 152 13.76 -12.12 -0.68
CA SER A 152 15.01 -12.87 -0.48
C SER A 152 14.81 -14.39 -0.32
N GLN A 153 13.61 -14.83 0.04
CA GLN A 153 13.28 -16.25 0.23
C GLN A 153 12.37 -16.84 -0.85
N ASN A 154 11.76 -16.01 -1.71
CA ASN A 154 10.70 -16.44 -2.63
C ASN A 154 10.81 -15.82 -4.04
N ASP A 155 12.00 -15.90 -4.63
CA ASP A 155 12.24 -15.49 -6.03
C ASP A 155 11.26 -16.14 -7.02
N PHE A 156 10.91 -17.40 -6.80
CA PHE A 156 9.92 -18.09 -7.64
C PHE A 156 8.53 -17.46 -7.57
N ALA A 157 8.08 -17.02 -6.39
CA ALA A 157 6.79 -16.36 -6.22
C ALA A 157 6.78 -14.99 -6.91
N ALA A 158 7.87 -14.22 -6.77
CA ALA A 158 8.06 -12.94 -7.46
C ALA A 158 8.04 -13.12 -8.98
N ALA A 159 8.85 -14.05 -9.52
CA ALA A 159 8.91 -14.34 -10.94
C ALA A 159 7.56 -14.87 -11.49
N SER A 160 6.89 -15.74 -10.72
CA SER A 160 5.57 -16.26 -11.08
C SER A 160 4.51 -15.17 -11.09
N LYS A 161 4.56 -14.23 -10.13
CA LYS A 161 3.69 -13.04 -10.06
C LYS A 161 3.87 -12.19 -11.31
N GLN A 162 5.11 -11.79 -11.59
CA GLN A 162 5.45 -10.99 -12.76
C GLN A 162 5.03 -11.65 -14.07
N LYS A 163 5.34 -12.93 -14.27
CA LYS A 163 5.00 -13.67 -15.50
C LYS A 163 3.50 -13.68 -15.81
N LEU A 164 2.64 -13.71 -14.79
CA LEU A 164 1.19 -13.64 -15.02
C LEU A 164 0.74 -12.22 -15.32
N ASN A 165 1.33 -11.22 -14.65
CA ASN A 165 1.08 -9.82 -14.95
C ASN A 165 1.43 -9.52 -16.41
N ASP A 166 2.55 -10.03 -16.91
CA ASP A 166 2.96 -9.88 -18.31
C ASP A 166 1.96 -10.55 -19.27
N LYS A 167 1.50 -11.76 -18.95
CA LYS A 167 0.47 -12.44 -19.75
C LYS A 167 -0.87 -11.69 -19.74
N PHE A 168 -1.26 -11.16 -18.59
CA PHE A 168 -2.46 -10.36 -18.45
C PHE A 168 -2.35 -9.08 -19.28
N ALA A 169 -1.28 -8.32 -19.09
CA ALA A 169 -0.93 -7.12 -19.86
C ALA A 169 -1.03 -7.36 -21.37
N ALA A 170 -0.36 -8.41 -21.87
CA ALA A 170 -0.40 -8.79 -23.27
C ALA A 170 -1.81 -9.16 -23.75
N SER A 171 -2.58 -9.90 -22.93
CA SER A 171 -3.95 -10.30 -23.31
C SER A 171 -4.94 -9.15 -23.34
N GLN A 172 -4.70 -8.10 -22.55
CA GLN A 172 -5.62 -6.99 -22.33
C GLN A 172 -5.20 -5.70 -23.03
N GLY A 173 -4.00 -5.67 -23.61
CA GLY A 173 -3.44 -4.45 -24.21
C GLY A 173 -3.18 -3.34 -23.19
N VAL A 174 -2.87 -3.70 -21.94
CA VAL A 174 -2.64 -2.73 -20.85
C VAL A 174 -1.21 -2.79 -20.33
N ASN A 175 -0.77 -1.74 -19.66
CA ASN A 175 0.52 -1.73 -18.97
C ASN A 175 0.36 -2.11 -17.49
N VAL A 176 1.24 -2.97 -16.99
CA VAL A 176 1.35 -3.33 -15.57
C VAL A 176 2.74 -2.95 -15.06
N THR A 177 2.82 -1.80 -14.37
CA THR A 177 4.04 -1.29 -13.75
C THR A 177 4.32 -2.05 -12.44
N ALA A 178 5.42 -2.82 -12.42
CA ALA A 178 5.86 -3.54 -11.23
C ALA A 178 6.68 -2.66 -10.28
N ILE A 179 6.40 -2.81 -8.99
CA ILE A 179 7.05 -2.15 -7.87
C ILE A 179 7.58 -3.24 -6.94
N TYR A 180 8.89 -3.41 -6.87
CA TYR A 180 9.57 -4.40 -6.03
C TYR A 180 9.99 -3.77 -4.70
N THR A 181 9.82 -4.49 -3.60
CA THR A 181 10.20 -4.00 -2.28
C THR A 181 10.46 -5.14 -1.30
N ASP A 182 11.40 -4.93 -0.38
CA ASP A 182 11.62 -5.80 0.78
C ASP A 182 11.02 -5.23 2.07
N ALA A 183 10.15 -4.20 1.98
CA ALA A 183 9.50 -3.56 3.13
C ALA A 183 8.76 -4.56 4.05
N GLY A 184 8.22 -5.65 3.48
CA GLY A 184 7.58 -6.73 4.25
C GLY A 184 8.56 -7.51 5.16
N GLU A 185 9.86 -7.47 4.89
CA GLU A 185 10.91 -8.13 5.67
C GLU A 185 11.45 -7.26 6.79
N VAL A 186 11.28 -5.93 6.69
CA VAL A 186 11.69 -4.97 7.72
C VAL A 186 10.98 -5.25 9.04
N LEU A 187 9.72 -5.64 8.95
CA LEU A 187 8.85 -5.82 10.10
C LEU A 187 9.02 -7.20 10.72
N ASN A 188 9.26 -7.24 12.04
CA ASN A 188 9.21 -8.47 12.80
C ASN A 188 7.74 -8.81 13.12
N THR A 189 7.10 -9.56 12.23
CA THR A 189 5.68 -9.96 12.32
C THR A 189 5.37 -10.68 13.63
N ALA A 190 6.27 -11.57 14.09
CA ALA A 190 6.11 -12.27 15.36
C ALA A 190 6.00 -11.30 16.56
N LYS A 191 6.83 -10.26 16.58
CA LYS A 191 6.77 -9.22 17.62
C LYS A 191 5.59 -8.27 17.44
N LEU A 192 5.12 -8.05 16.21
CA LEU A 192 3.95 -7.22 15.93
C LEU A 192 2.62 -7.89 16.33
N LYS A 193 2.59 -9.23 16.51
CA LYS A 193 1.42 -9.96 17.07
C LYS A 193 0.96 -9.40 18.43
N ARG A 194 1.87 -8.76 19.18
CA ARG A 194 1.54 -8.06 20.43
C ARG A 194 0.62 -6.85 20.24
N PHE A 195 0.51 -6.31 19.02
CA PHE A 195 -0.35 -5.18 18.69
C PHE A 195 -1.59 -5.59 17.89
N ALA A 196 -1.45 -6.49 16.91
CA ALA A 196 -2.56 -7.07 16.13
C ALA A 196 -2.20 -8.48 15.68
N SER A 197 -3.15 -9.42 15.74
CA SER A 197 -2.93 -10.84 15.39
C SER A 197 -2.50 -11.02 13.92
N ASN A 198 -3.13 -10.26 13.03
CA ASN A 198 -2.73 -10.12 11.63
C ASN A 198 -2.32 -8.66 11.38
N TRP A 199 -1.02 -8.39 11.37
CA TRP A 199 -0.52 -7.03 11.13
C TRP A 199 -0.68 -6.60 9.68
N TYR A 200 -0.30 -7.45 8.72
CA TYR A 200 -0.34 -7.12 7.31
C TYR A 200 -1.79 -6.92 6.81
N GLY A 201 -2.61 -7.95 6.95
CA GLY A 201 -4.02 -7.95 6.58
C GLY A 201 -4.89 -7.06 7.46
N GLY A 202 -4.62 -6.99 8.77
CA GLY A 202 -5.45 -6.23 9.72
C GLY A 202 -5.14 -4.74 9.79
N VAL A 203 -3.91 -4.31 9.46
CA VAL A 203 -3.45 -2.93 9.72
C VAL A 203 -2.75 -2.31 8.51
N GLN A 204 -1.79 -3.00 7.90
CA GLN A 204 -0.75 -2.34 7.11
C GLN A 204 -1.05 -2.20 5.62
N HIS A 205 -1.64 -3.22 4.99
CA HIS A 205 -1.56 -3.35 3.53
C HIS A 205 -2.19 -2.18 2.75
N GLY A 206 -3.32 -1.61 3.20
CA GLY A 206 -3.95 -0.50 2.46
C GLY A 206 -3.12 0.77 2.44
N LEU A 207 -2.54 1.17 3.58
CA LEU A 207 -1.62 2.32 3.62
C LEU A 207 -0.36 2.03 2.80
N MET A 208 0.28 0.89 3.03
CA MET A 208 1.58 0.59 2.44
C MET A 208 1.49 0.44 0.91
N LEU A 209 0.55 -0.35 0.41
CA LEU A 209 0.46 -0.64 -1.02
C LEU A 209 0.14 0.61 -1.84
N THR A 210 -0.76 1.48 -1.34
CA THR A 210 -1.13 2.73 -2.03
C THR A 210 0.01 3.74 -2.01
N ALA A 211 0.67 3.89 -0.86
CA ALA A 211 1.79 4.81 -0.68
C ALA A 211 2.97 4.50 -1.60
N MET A 212 3.24 3.22 -1.88
CA MET A 212 4.32 2.80 -2.79
C MET A 212 4.15 3.34 -4.22
N VAL A 213 2.92 3.66 -4.64
CA VAL A 213 2.61 4.23 -5.96
C VAL A 213 2.91 5.73 -6.04
N ALA A 214 3.03 6.42 -4.90
CA ALA A 214 3.16 7.89 -4.89
C ALA A 214 4.42 8.39 -5.64
N PRO A 215 5.64 7.88 -5.41
CA PRO A 215 6.83 8.40 -6.07
C PRO A 215 6.83 8.25 -7.60
N VAL A 216 6.22 7.18 -8.12
CA VAL A 216 6.18 6.91 -9.57
C VAL A 216 5.05 7.64 -10.29
N SER A 217 4.03 8.12 -9.57
CA SER A 217 2.78 8.59 -10.21
C SER A 217 2.34 10.01 -9.87
N TYR A 218 2.94 10.68 -8.88
CA TYR A 218 2.48 11.98 -8.37
C TYR A 218 2.41 13.10 -9.41
N THR A 219 3.11 12.96 -10.54
CA THR A 219 3.15 13.96 -11.61
C THR A 219 2.01 13.84 -12.63
N TYR A 220 1.22 12.77 -12.61
CA TYR A 220 0.21 12.54 -13.65
C TYR A 220 -1.06 11.83 -13.19
N LEU A 221 -1.04 11.15 -12.04
CA LEU A 221 -2.16 10.33 -11.60
C LEU A 221 -3.10 11.15 -10.71
N LYS A 222 -4.35 11.30 -11.14
CA LYS A 222 -5.41 11.97 -10.37
C LYS A 222 -6.10 11.02 -9.40
N THR A 223 -6.43 9.81 -9.87
CA THR A 223 -7.17 8.82 -9.07
C THR A 223 -6.43 7.48 -9.04
N LEU A 224 -6.17 6.94 -7.86
CA LEU A 224 -5.68 5.56 -7.68
C LEU A 224 -6.80 4.69 -7.13
N PHE A 225 -7.26 3.70 -7.89
CA PHE A 225 -8.23 2.72 -7.41
C PHE A 225 -7.53 1.61 -6.61
N MET A 226 -8.08 1.30 -5.45
CA MET A 226 -7.76 0.08 -4.69
C MET A 226 -9.04 -0.73 -4.53
N ALA A 227 -8.96 -2.02 -4.86
CA ALA A 227 -10.11 -2.89 -4.74
C ALA A 227 -10.52 -3.03 -3.27
N GLY A 228 -11.78 -2.75 -2.99
CA GLY A 228 -12.32 -2.69 -1.65
C GLY A 228 -12.48 -4.07 -1.04
N CYS A 229 -12.10 -4.16 0.22
CA CYS A 229 -12.23 -5.38 1.02
C CYS A 229 -13.71 -5.69 1.27
N SER A 230 -14.20 -6.81 0.74
CA SER A 230 -15.62 -7.22 0.87
C SER A 230 -15.99 -7.79 2.27
N HIS A 231 -15.15 -7.59 3.29
CA HIS A 231 -15.27 -8.24 4.59
C HIS A 231 -16.44 -7.69 5.45
N LYS A 232 -16.94 -6.48 5.17
CA LYS A 232 -17.98 -5.84 6.00
C LYS A 232 -19.39 -6.46 5.94
N LYS A 233 -19.67 -7.39 5.02
CA LYS A 233 -21.03 -7.95 4.83
C LYS A 233 -21.21 -9.39 5.29
N VAL A 234 -20.14 -10.09 5.68
CA VAL A 234 -20.22 -11.52 6.02
C VAL A 234 -19.26 -11.80 7.19
N ASP A 235 -19.83 -11.77 8.41
CA ASP A 235 -19.43 -12.54 9.60
C ASP A 235 -18.20 -12.16 10.45
N TYR A 236 -17.46 -11.07 10.20
CA TYR A 236 -16.34 -10.73 11.08
C TYR A 236 -16.11 -9.22 11.31
N ASP A 237 -16.19 -8.80 12.57
CA ASP A 237 -15.89 -7.46 13.10
C ASP A 237 -14.38 -7.16 13.21
N PHE A 238 -13.54 -7.81 12.41
CA PHE A 238 -12.10 -7.58 12.46
C PHE A 238 -11.68 -6.37 11.60
N PRO A 239 -10.91 -5.42 12.15
CA PRO A 239 -10.32 -4.34 11.37
C PRO A 239 -9.51 -4.88 10.20
N CYS A 240 -9.58 -4.18 9.06
CA CYS A 240 -8.89 -4.56 7.84
C CYS A 240 -8.00 -3.41 7.38
N GLY A 241 -6.74 -3.70 7.02
CA GLY A 241 -5.80 -2.69 6.55
C GLY A 241 -6.24 -1.96 5.27
N GLY A 242 -7.15 -2.58 4.51
CA GLY A 242 -7.75 -2.05 3.27
C GLY A 242 -9.22 -1.67 3.45
N ASP A 243 -9.62 -1.26 4.66
CA ASP A 243 -10.96 -0.71 4.91
C ASP A 243 -11.19 0.57 4.11
N VAL A 244 -12.41 0.77 3.63
CA VAL A 244 -12.84 1.98 2.92
C VAL A 244 -12.54 3.26 3.71
N GLU A 245 -12.68 3.25 5.04
CA GLU A 245 -12.40 4.41 5.91
C GLU A 245 -10.90 4.71 6.04
N VAL A 246 -10.04 3.78 5.63
CA VAL A 246 -8.61 4.00 5.50
C VAL A 246 -8.32 4.51 4.10
N VAL A 247 -8.66 3.70 3.09
CA VAL A 247 -8.23 3.87 1.70
C VAL A 247 -8.75 5.19 1.09
N LYS A 248 -10.03 5.53 1.28
CA LYS A 248 -10.64 6.73 0.67
C LYS A 248 -10.05 8.05 1.19
N ASN A 249 -9.37 8.01 2.33
CA ASN A 249 -8.82 9.19 2.99
C ASN A 249 -7.35 9.43 2.63
N LEU A 250 -6.75 8.58 1.79
CA LEU A 250 -5.36 8.72 1.37
C LEU A 250 -5.23 9.65 0.15
N ASN A 251 -4.37 10.65 0.28
CA ASN A 251 -4.14 11.69 -0.72
C ASN A 251 -2.67 12.12 -0.71
N TRP A 252 -2.12 12.50 -1.85
CA TRP A 252 -0.80 13.13 -1.96
C TRP A 252 -0.74 14.01 -3.20
N ALA A 253 -0.07 15.17 -3.14
CA ALA A 253 0.02 16.11 -4.27
C ALA A 253 -1.34 16.31 -4.99
N GLY A 254 -1.47 15.88 -6.25
CA GLY A 254 -2.72 15.91 -7.03
C GLY A 254 -3.55 14.62 -6.99
N THR A 255 -3.05 13.57 -6.36
CA THR A 255 -3.62 12.22 -6.35
C THR A 255 -4.54 12.00 -5.15
N HIS A 256 -5.68 11.34 -5.40
CA HIS A 256 -6.56 10.81 -4.37
C HIS A 256 -6.79 9.31 -4.59
N VAL A 257 -6.86 8.55 -3.49
CA VAL A 257 -7.13 7.11 -3.54
C VAL A 257 -8.63 6.85 -3.40
N LYS A 258 -9.17 5.94 -4.19
CA LYS A 258 -10.55 5.46 -4.10
C LYS A 258 -10.59 3.97 -3.79
N ASP A 259 -11.36 3.63 -2.77
CA ASP A 259 -11.83 2.27 -2.55
C ASP A 259 -12.93 1.93 -3.57
N ASP A 260 -12.84 0.76 -4.20
CA ASP A 260 -13.72 0.37 -5.29
C ASP A 260 -14.45 -0.95 -5.02
N LEU A 261 -15.73 -1.04 -5.40
CA LEU A 261 -16.56 -2.25 -5.28
C LEU A 261 -16.68 -2.87 -3.87
N ASN A 262 -16.39 -2.15 -2.78
CA ASN A 262 -16.58 -2.65 -1.40
C ASN A 262 -18.02 -3.08 -1.07
N HIS A 263 -19.00 -2.53 -1.78
CA HIS A 263 -20.42 -2.82 -1.60
C HIS A 263 -20.82 -4.18 -2.20
N LEU A 264 -19.97 -4.77 -3.05
CA LEU A 264 -20.17 -6.09 -3.67
C LEU A 264 -19.52 -7.21 -2.84
N SER A 265 -20.22 -8.34 -2.73
CA SER A 265 -19.63 -9.58 -2.21
C SER A 265 -18.67 -10.22 -3.22
N ARG A 266 -17.78 -11.11 -2.76
CA ARG A 266 -16.89 -11.88 -3.64
C ARG A 266 -17.65 -12.63 -4.74
N SER A 267 -18.77 -13.27 -4.40
CA SER A 267 -19.61 -13.97 -5.39
C SER A 267 -20.18 -13.01 -6.44
N ARG A 268 -20.58 -11.79 -6.05
CA ARG A 268 -21.05 -10.77 -7.02
C ARG A 268 -19.92 -10.22 -7.88
N LYS A 269 -18.72 -10.06 -7.34
CA LYS A 269 -17.51 -9.72 -8.12
C LYS A 269 -17.20 -10.84 -9.12
N PHE A 270 -17.28 -12.11 -8.70
CA PHE A 270 -17.08 -13.26 -9.58
C PHE A 270 -18.12 -13.37 -10.71
N GLN A 271 -19.37 -12.97 -10.47
CA GLN A 271 -20.40 -12.95 -11.50
C GLN A 271 -20.09 -11.99 -12.67
N GLN A 272 -19.27 -10.95 -12.46
CA GLN A 272 -18.88 -10.03 -13.53
C GLN A 272 -18.10 -10.75 -14.64
N TYR A 273 -17.24 -11.72 -14.28
CA TYR A 273 -16.45 -12.50 -15.22
C TYR A 273 -17.30 -13.45 -16.05
N ILE A 274 -18.22 -14.17 -15.40
CA ILE A 274 -19.12 -15.13 -16.08
C ILE A 274 -20.01 -14.39 -17.09
N LYS A 275 -20.58 -13.25 -16.68
CA LYS A 275 -21.50 -12.48 -17.54
C LYS A 275 -20.80 -11.80 -18.70
N GLY A 276 -19.56 -11.34 -18.51
CA GLY A 276 -18.77 -10.71 -19.56
C GLY A 276 -18.28 -11.67 -20.64
N LYS A 277 -18.39 -13.00 -20.45
CA LYS A 277 -17.75 -14.04 -21.28
C LYS A 277 -16.23 -13.83 -21.44
N ASP A 278 -15.63 -13.14 -20.47
CA ASP A 278 -14.23 -12.78 -20.50
C ASP A 278 -13.44 -13.93 -19.86
N ASP A 279 -12.46 -14.50 -20.57
CA ASP A 279 -11.63 -15.63 -20.09
C ASP A 279 -10.60 -15.17 -19.04
N LEU A 280 -10.90 -14.10 -18.29
CA LEU A 280 -9.99 -13.48 -17.33
C LEU A 280 -9.83 -14.28 -16.04
N TYR A 281 -10.74 -15.21 -15.77
CA TYR A 281 -10.68 -16.05 -14.58
C TYR A 281 -9.38 -16.88 -14.52
N ARG A 282 -8.73 -17.16 -15.67
CA ARG A 282 -7.42 -17.81 -15.74
C ARG A 282 -6.27 -16.98 -15.15
N PHE A 283 -6.48 -15.68 -14.96
CA PHE A 283 -5.53 -14.80 -14.29
C PHE A 283 -5.82 -14.64 -12.79
N ILE A 284 -6.90 -15.23 -12.27
CA ILE A 284 -7.19 -15.17 -10.83
C ILE A 284 -6.16 -15.98 -10.06
N ARG A 285 -5.58 -15.35 -9.04
CA ARG A 285 -4.82 -16.03 -7.99
C ARG A 285 -5.38 -15.71 -6.62
N VAL A 286 -5.13 -16.65 -5.70
CA VAL A 286 -5.30 -16.40 -4.26
C VAL A 286 -4.11 -15.59 -3.75
N CYS A 287 -4.35 -14.70 -2.79
CA CYS A 287 -3.28 -13.98 -2.13
C CYS A 287 -2.30 -14.97 -1.50
N TRP A 288 -1.01 -14.67 -1.58
CA TRP A 288 -0.01 -15.42 -0.82
C TRP A 288 -0.24 -15.12 0.67
N VAL A 289 -0.45 -16.18 1.45
CA VAL A 289 -0.45 -16.09 2.90
C VAL A 289 1.00 -16.29 3.34
N ARG A 290 1.54 -15.39 4.18
CA ARG A 290 2.89 -15.63 4.73
C ARG A 290 2.83 -16.92 5.55
N GLN A 291 3.84 -17.78 5.42
CA GLN A 291 3.88 -19.05 6.15
C GLN A 291 3.84 -18.87 7.69
N ASP A 292 4.08 -17.67 8.20
CA ASP A 292 3.99 -17.32 9.62
C ASP A 292 2.57 -16.93 10.11
N GLY A 293 1.58 -17.01 9.23
CA GLY A 293 0.17 -16.71 9.52
C GLY A 293 -0.16 -15.21 9.59
N SER A 294 0.65 -14.35 8.97
CA SER A 294 0.37 -12.92 8.79
C SER A 294 -0.06 -12.54 7.37
#